data_AF-A0A183BK31-F1
#
_entry.id   AF-A0A183BK31-F1
#
_cell.length_a   1.000
_cell.length_b   1.000
_cell.length_c   1.000
_cell.angle_alpha   90.00
_cell.angle_beta   90.00
_cell.angle_gamma   90.00
#
_symmetry.space_group_name_H-M   'P 1'
#
loop_
_entity.id
_entity.type
_entity.pdbx_description
1 polymer ?
#
loop_
_entity_poly.entity_id
_entity_poly.type
_entity_poly.pdbx_seq_one_letter_code
_entity_poly.pdbx_strand_id
1 'polypeptide(L)'
;MNAFRLIGLSGKSQVLFALVFTCRYLDILHFISIYNTLMKALFIAALYATCYFMFTKFRATYNKEEDTFRVELLILPCIVLAVFVNAEFTLLERSQSCPNFSCFKSAARPRRSLHIISFCLAFTALCTFSIVVLWPSADSFLPFEMLTFFASSPVLICLFWCNVLADLSQPDKELVLLQSLWRHGDRSPTGTFKTDIYQEDFWPQGWGQLSPRGMSQQVVLGKKLRKRYVEELKYVGGSYNSHELYVRATDVNRTLISAISNFIGFYGKGRPDQDYPNENDWPTGFVPIAIHTVDGKPINSEAMCPRYGELSELMRQTVEYENALHKYSSLLKFLSDKTQRKTDLFDVWLFQDAFFVEKDNNLTLVDWAEGNEVLLGQIKELVDTLMKWESGIGLQPVDGVDFFVEIPRIRGGTFLWTMVGNMLNKIACEKRLNSAREQDREIPGLKSPLGTPLCQWMKRMKYLAYSAHDSTIASLFSTFGFQKTNYDVDGYPHYTACVTVELWRDKNIGQYSVNVLYWKPNEESFIDITKDIKGCEYGCTLKQFVNRSETYRIDPEEYCRRPLFPKPTTVMPPTTSTVQPNTTTTSSATTDNATTTPAIGGAAVRSTNPTAILMLLLLFTLAVFWKMLRR
;
A
#
# COMPACT_ATOMS: atom_id res chain seq x y z
N MET A 1 22.12 -26.84 -55.95
CA MET A 1 22.47 -26.08 -54.73
C MET A 1 21.91 -24.67 -54.89
N ASN A 2 20.83 -24.34 -54.18
CA ASN A 2 20.20 -23.02 -54.25
C ASN A 2 21.17 -21.98 -53.67
N ALA A 3 21.70 -21.10 -54.52
CA ALA A 3 22.53 -19.99 -54.09
C ALA A 3 21.67 -19.04 -53.24
N PHE A 4 22.11 -18.76 -52.01
CA PHE A 4 21.54 -17.69 -51.18
C PHE A 4 21.60 -16.37 -51.98
N ARG A 5 20.44 -15.80 -52.31
CA ARG A 5 20.33 -14.49 -52.97
C ARG A 5 19.93 -13.45 -51.93
N LEU A 6 20.67 -12.34 -51.86
CA LEU A 6 20.41 -11.23 -50.92
C LEU A 6 19.43 -10.17 -51.48
N ILE A 7 18.59 -10.55 -52.45
CA ILE A 7 17.63 -9.64 -53.08
C ILE A 7 16.55 -9.26 -52.04
N GLY A 8 16.31 -7.97 -51.83
CA GLY A 8 15.37 -7.44 -50.82
C GLY A 8 15.94 -7.20 -49.41
N LEU A 9 17.22 -7.48 -49.15
CA LEU A 9 17.86 -7.18 -47.85
C LEU A 9 18.69 -5.89 -47.93
N SER A 10 18.33 -4.86 -47.14
CA SER A 10 19.09 -3.61 -47.05
C SER A 10 20.40 -3.81 -46.27
N GLY A 11 21.54 -3.62 -46.94
CA GLY A 11 22.85 -3.70 -46.32
C GLY A 11 23.09 -2.56 -45.34
N LYS A 12 22.58 -1.36 -45.65
CA LYS A 12 22.62 -0.19 -44.75
C LYS A 12 21.93 -0.46 -43.42
N SER A 13 20.80 -1.18 -43.44
CA SER A 13 20.05 -1.54 -42.24
C SER A 13 20.80 -2.54 -41.35
N GLN A 14 21.48 -3.53 -41.95
CA GLN A 14 22.29 -4.51 -41.21
C GLN A 14 23.50 -3.85 -40.51
N VAL A 15 24.13 -2.88 -41.16
CA VAL A 15 25.23 -2.09 -40.57
C VAL A 15 24.74 -1.24 -39.39
N LEU A 16 23.57 -0.61 -39.53
CA LEU A 16 22.95 0.14 -38.43
C LEU A 16 22.61 -0.76 -37.25
N PHE A 17 22.11 -1.96 -37.50
CA PHE A 17 21.80 -2.93 -36.46
C PHE A 17 23.07 -3.33 -35.68
N ALA A 18 24.16 -3.66 -36.39
CA ALA A 18 25.45 -3.96 -35.76
C ALA A 18 25.95 -2.79 -34.89
N LEU A 19 25.78 -1.54 -35.35
CA LEU A 19 26.19 -0.35 -34.62
C LEU A 19 25.36 -0.12 -33.33
N VAL A 20 24.04 -0.24 -33.41
CA VAL A 20 23.14 -0.07 -32.25
C VAL A 20 23.46 -1.09 -31.15
N PHE A 21 23.64 -2.36 -31.51
CA PHE A 21 23.93 -3.41 -30.52
C PHE A 21 25.35 -3.34 -29.97
N THR A 22 26.30 -2.83 -30.75
CA THR A 22 27.64 -2.52 -30.25
C THR A 22 27.59 -1.40 -29.21
N CYS A 23 26.83 -0.32 -29.47
CA CYS A 23 26.60 0.75 -28.50
C CYS A 23 25.87 0.26 -27.23
N ARG A 24 24.89 -0.63 -27.39
CA ARG A 24 24.13 -1.22 -26.26
C ARG A 24 24.99 -2.08 -25.34
N TYR A 25 26.00 -2.74 -25.89
CA TYR A 25 26.88 -3.66 -25.17
C TYR A 25 28.30 -3.10 -24.98
N LEU A 26 28.47 -1.78 -24.95
CA LEU A 26 29.73 -1.13 -24.59
C LEU A 26 30.22 -1.54 -23.18
N ASP A 27 29.30 -2.02 -22.33
CA ASP A 27 29.56 -2.57 -21.02
C ASP A 27 30.07 -4.03 -21.03
N ILE A 28 30.35 -4.63 -22.19
CA ILE A 28 30.83 -6.03 -22.28
C ILE A 28 32.13 -6.28 -21.51
N LEU A 29 32.93 -5.23 -21.30
CA LEU A 29 34.14 -5.26 -20.47
C LEU A 29 33.85 -5.23 -18.96
N HIS A 30 32.58 -5.05 -18.57
CA HIS A 30 32.12 -5.12 -17.20
C HIS A 30 31.52 -6.51 -16.92
N PHE A 31 32.23 -7.28 -16.12
CA PHE A 31 31.85 -8.66 -15.82
C PHE A 31 30.67 -8.71 -14.84
N ILE A 32 29.53 -9.22 -15.29
CA ILE A 32 28.34 -9.51 -14.45
C ILE A 32 28.21 -11.02 -14.22
N SER A 33 28.29 -11.81 -15.29
CA SER A 33 28.33 -13.27 -15.24
C SER A 33 28.90 -13.84 -16.55
N ILE A 34 29.40 -15.08 -16.51
CA ILE A 34 29.95 -15.77 -17.68
C ILE A 34 28.90 -15.87 -18.79
N TYR A 35 27.66 -16.26 -18.46
CA TYR A 35 26.58 -16.35 -19.44
C TYR A 35 26.28 -14.99 -20.10
N ASN A 36 26.18 -13.92 -19.31
CA ASN A 36 25.89 -12.59 -19.83
C ASN A 36 26.99 -12.08 -20.79
N THR A 37 28.26 -12.20 -20.39
CA THR A 37 29.40 -11.78 -21.21
C THR A 37 29.53 -12.63 -22.47
N LEU A 38 29.36 -13.96 -22.36
CA LEU A 38 29.42 -14.88 -23.50
C LEU A 38 28.31 -14.59 -24.50
N MET A 39 27.06 -14.42 -24.04
CA MET A 39 25.92 -14.14 -24.92
C MET A 39 26.06 -12.79 -25.63
N LYS A 40 26.55 -11.75 -24.93
CA LYS A 40 26.87 -10.44 -25.55
C LYS A 40 27.94 -10.58 -26.64
N ALA A 41 29.02 -11.32 -26.36
CA ALA A 41 30.12 -11.51 -27.30
C ALA A 41 29.67 -12.29 -28.55
N LEU A 42 28.95 -13.39 -28.37
CA LEU A 42 28.42 -14.21 -29.47
C LEU A 42 27.45 -13.42 -30.34
N PHE A 43 26.58 -12.62 -29.72
CA PHE A 43 25.60 -11.81 -30.45
C PHE A 43 26.28 -10.75 -31.32
N ILE A 44 27.22 -10.00 -30.76
CA ILE A 44 27.99 -8.99 -31.53
C ILE A 44 28.77 -9.66 -32.67
N ALA A 45 29.44 -10.78 -32.39
CA ALA A 45 30.20 -11.53 -33.40
C ALA A 45 29.31 -11.99 -34.57
N ALA A 46 28.09 -12.48 -34.28
CA ALA A 46 27.14 -12.91 -35.30
C ALA A 46 26.66 -11.75 -36.20
N LEU A 47 26.44 -10.56 -35.63
CA LEU A 47 26.03 -9.38 -36.41
C LEU A 47 27.12 -8.90 -37.37
N TYR A 48 28.37 -8.84 -36.90
CA TYR A 48 29.49 -8.47 -37.74
C TYR A 48 29.83 -9.55 -38.78
N ALA A 49 29.67 -10.84 -38.44
CA ALA A 49 29.80 -11.93 -39.40
C ALA A 49 28.75 -11.83 -40.51
N THR A 50 27.51 -11.46 -40.16
CA THR A 50 26.41 -11.24 -41.13
C THR A 50 26.76 -10.08 -42.08
N CYS A 51 27.19 -8.94 -41.55
CA CYS A 51 27.66 -7.82 -42.36
C CYS A 51 28.83 -8.23 -43.26
N TYR A 52 29.81 -8.96 -42.72
CA TYR A 52 30.97 -9.44 -43.47
C TYR A 52 30.55 -10.33 -44.64
N PHE A 53 29.71 -11.33 -44.42
CA PHE A 53 29.24 -12.23 -45.49
C PHE A 53 28.43 -11.49 -46.55
N MET A 54 27.62 -10.51 -46.14
CA MET A 54 26.80 -9.70 -47.04
C MET A 54 27.65 -8.88 -48.02
N PHE A 55 28.71 -8.21 -47.52
CA PHE A 55 29.54 -7.32 -48.33
C PHE A 55 30.75 -7.99 -49.00
N THR A 56 31.07 -9.25 -48.65
CA THR A 56 32.19 -9.98 -49.24
C THR A 56 31.70 -11.18 -50.05
N LYS A 57 31.30 -12.26 -49.37
CA LYS A 57 30.99 -13.58 -49.97
C LYS A 57 29.75 -13.57 -50.86
N PHE A 58 28.74 -12.77 -50.50
CA PHE A 58 27.46 -12.73 -51.22
C PHE A 58 27.22 -11.41 -51.97
N ARG A 59 28.26 -10.57 -52.11
CA ARG A 59 28.19 -9.25 -52.76
C ARG A 59 27.58 -9.31 -54.17
N ALA A 60 27.85 -10.37 -54.93
CA ALA A 60 27.33 -10.56 -56.29
C ALA A 60 25.80 -10.70 -56.36
N THR A 61 25.14 -10.98 -55.23
CA THR A 61 23.67 -11.13 -55.13
C THR A 61 23.00 -9.97 -54.39
N TYR A 62 23.78 -8.96 -53.97
CA TYR A 62 23.30 -7.78 -53.27
C TYR A 62 23.10 -6.64 -54.28
N ASN A 63 21.86 -6.16 -54.43
CA ASN A 63 21.53 -5.06 -55.33
C ASN A 63 21.61 -3.71 -54.58
N LYS A 64 22.65 -2.92 -54.88
CA LYS A 64 22.85 -1.60 -54.26
C LYS A 64 21.79 -0.58 -54.68
N GLU A 65 21.20 -0.73 -55.87
CA GLU A 65 20.21 0.21 -56.41
C GLU A 65 18.87 0.10 -55.69
N GLU A 66 18.55 -1.07 -55.13
CA GLU A 66 17.35 -1.30 -54.32
C GLU A 66 17.51 -0.79 -52.86
N ASP A 67 18.73 -0.56 -52.38
CA ASP A 67 19.00 -0.05 -51.02
C ASP A 67 18.96 1.49 -50.96
N THR A 68 17.77 2.03 -51.23
CA THR A 68 17.47 3.48 -51.24
C THR A 68 17.39 4.12 -49.85
N PHE A 69 17.61 3.34 -48.78
CA PHE A 69 17.50 3.81 -47.40
C PHE A 69 18.48 4.98 -47.12
N ARG A 70 17.92 6.09 -46.63
CA ARG A 70 18.62 7.33 -46.28
C ARG A 70 19.00 7.29 -44.81
N VAL A 71 20.18 6.75 -44.52
CA VAL A 71 20.71 6.55 -43.16
C VAL A 71 20.78 7.87 -42.37
N GLU A 72 20.98 8.98 -43.07
CA GLU A 72 21.07 10.33 -42.51
C GLU A 72 19.78 10.74 -41.80
N LEU A 73 18.62 10.31 -42.29
CA LEU A 73 17.31 10.60 -41.67
C LEU A 73 17.15 9.94 -40.30
N LEU A 74 17.90 8.87 -40.02
CA LEU A 74 17.85 8.18 -38.74
C LEU A 74 18.96 8.68 -37.79
N ILE A 75 20.17 8.88 -38.31
CA ILE A 75 21.32 9.25 -37.50
C ILE A 75 21.24 10.72 -37.06
N LEU A 76 20.83 11.65 -37.93
CA LEU A 76 20.79 13.09 -37.59
C LEU A 76 19.85 13.39 -36.41
N PRO A 77 18.60 12.90 -36.37
CA PRO A 77 17.73 13.10 -35.21
C PRO A 77 18.27 12.43 -33.95
N CYS A 78 18.90 11.25 -34.06
CA CYS A 78 19.51 10.58 -32.91
C CYS A 78 20.70 11.36 -32.33
N ILE A 79 21.54 11.97 -33.18
CA ILE A 79 22.63 12.84 -32.73
C ILE A 79 22.06 14.09 -32.07
N VAL A 80 21.04 14.72 -32.68
CA VAL A 80 20.37 15.90 -32.11
C VAL A 80 19.78 15.56 -30.73
N LEU A 81 18.98 14.49 -30.62
CA LEU A 81 18.41 14.03 -29.35
C LEU A 81 19.50 13.67 -28.33
N ALA A 82 20.57 13.02 -28.75
CA ALA A 82 21.71 12.69 -27.88
C ALA A 82 22.49 13.93 -27.43
N VAL A 83 22.33 15.09 -28.06
CA VAL A 83 22.93 16.36 -27.62
C VAL A 83 21.97 17.14 -26.72
N PHE A 84 20.67 17.13 -27.03
CA PHE A 84 19.65 17.92 -26.30
C PHE A 84 19.05 17.21 -25.08
N VAL A 85 19.14 15.88 -24.98
CA VAL A 85 18.57 15.07 -23.88
C VAL A 85 19.70 14.41 -23.08
N ASN A 86 20.63 15.21 -22.54
CA ASN A 86 21.61 14.76 -21.55
C ASN A 86 21.45 15.56 -20.26
N ALA A 87 21.62 14.90 -19.12
CA ALA A 87 21.54 15.53 -17.81
C ALA A 87 22.83 16.28 -17.43
N GLU A 88 24.02 15.84 -17.90
CA GLU A 88 25.30 16.54 -17.75
C GLU A 88 26.26 16.23 -18.92
N PHE A 89 27.09 17.20 -19.33
CA PHE A 89 28.05 17.05 -20.45
C PHE A 89 29.38 16.42 -19.98
N THR A 90 29.43 15.10 -19.87
CA THR A 90 30.71 14.36 -19.83
C THR A 90 30.73 13.26 -20.90
N LEU A 91 31.85 13.14 -21.63
CA LEU A 91 32.01 12.28 -22.82
C LEU A 91 31.96 10.76 -22.52
N LEU A 92 31.78 10.36 -21.27
CA LEU A 92 31.76 8.96 -20.85
C LEU A 92 30.85 8.83 -19.62
N GLU A 93 29.54 8.67 -19.83
CA GLU A 93 28.63 8.31 -18.74
C GLU A 93 28.88 6.84 -18.36
N ARG A 94 29.86 6.65 -17.47
CA ARG A 94 30.26 5.37 -16.92
C ARG A 94 29.26 4.95 -15.85
N SER A 95 28.96 3.65 -15.89
CA SER A 95 28.45 2.80 -14.83
C SER A 95 29.28 2.86 -13.52
N GLN A 96 29.39 4.02 -12.90
CA GLN A 96 29.97 4.20 -11.58
C GLN A 96 28.87 4.41 -10.55
N SER A 97 28.38 3.30 -10.00
CA SER A 97 27.86 3.30 -8.63
C SER A 97 29.07 3.31 -7.68
N CYS A 98 29.09 4.30 -6.78
CA CYS A 98 30.05 4.46 -5.68
C CYS A 98 30.36 3.15 -4.94
N PRO A 99 31.62 2.88 -4.55
CA PRO A 99 31.97 1.72 -3.73
C PRO A 99 31.76 1.92 -2.22
N ASN A 100 31.13 3.02 -1.76
CA ASN A 100 30.96 3.31 -0.33
C ASN A 100 29.50 3.54 0.07
N PHE A 101 29.13 2.94 1.21
CA PHE A 101 27.79 2.72 1.79
C PHE A 101 26.98 3.98 2.18
N SER A 102 27.30 5.15 1.61
CA SER A 102 26.66 6.44 1.94
C SER A 102 25.90 7.09 0.77
N CYS A 103 25.91 6.51 -0.44
CA CYS A 103 25.26 7.09 -1.62
C CYS A 103 23.90 6.44 -1.99
N PHE A 104 23.39 5.51 -1.18
CA PHE A 104 22.11 4.83 -1.43
C PHE A 104 20.88 5.67 -1.02
N LYS A 105 21.06 6.90 -0.53
CA LYS A 105 20.00 7.73 0.06
C LYS A 105 19.29 8.70 -0.90
N SER A 106 19.66 8.81 -2.18
CA SER A 106 19.01 9.83 -3.03
C SER A 106 18.88 9.55 -4.54
N ALA A 107 19.10 8.33 -5.03
CA ALA A 107 19.06 8.08 -6.48
C ALA A 107 18.40 6.74 -6.83
N ALA A 108 17.10 6.62 -6.57
CA ALA A 108 16.29 5.48 -7.01
C ALA A 108 15.08 5.95 -7.83
N ARG A 109 15.34 6.62 -8.95
CA ARG A 109 14.57 6.70 -10.23
C ARG A 109 15.25 7.78 -11.12
N PRO A 110 15.44 7.62 -12.44
CA PRO A 110 14.95 6.56 -13.34
C PRO A 110 16.08 5.86 -14.15
N ARG A 111 16.38 4.59 -13.89
CA ARG A 111 17.16 3.72 -14.81
C ARG A 111 16.32 3.15 -15.98
N ARG A 112 15.12 3.70 -16.23
CA ARG A 112 14.20 3.21 -17.26
C ARG A 112 14.38 3.89 -18.63
N SER A 113 14.92 5.10 -18.69
CA SER A 113 14.88 5.93 -19.91
C SER A 113 15.74 5.37 -21.06
N LEU A 114 17.00 4.99 -20.80
CA LEU A 114 17.90 4.47 -21.84
C LEU A 114 17.56 3.04 -22.29
N HIS A 115 17.08 2.19 -21.37
CA HIS A 115 16.63 0.84 -21.71
C HIS A 115 15.35 0.87 -22.53
N ILE A 116 14.41 1.78 -22.24
CA ILE A 116 13.21 1.97 -23.05
C ILE A 116 13.58 2.46 -24.45
N ILE A 117 14.49 3.42 -24.59
CA ILE A 117 14.91 3.91 -25.92
C ILE A 117 15.61 2.81 -26.74
N SER A 118 16.51 2.03 -26.12
CA SER A 118 17.18 0.90 -26.78
C SER A 118 16.23 -0.25 -27.10
N PHE A 119 15.18 -0.46 -26.30
CA PHE A 119 14.14 -1.45 -26.55
C PHE A 119 13.18 -0.99 -27.65
N CYS A 120 12.76 0.28 -27.63
CA CYS A 120 11.92 0.90 -28.67
C CYS A 120 12.62 0.92 -30.04
N LEU A 121 13.93 1.19 -30.10
CA LEU A 121 14.72 1.15 -31.33
C LEU A 121 14.93 -0.27 -31.88
N ALA A 122 15.20 -1.24 -31.00
CA ALA A 122 15.30 -2.65 -31.41
C ALA A 122 13.95 -3.21 -31.87
N PHE A 123 12.86 -2.80 -31.22
CA PHE A 123 11.50 -3.26 -31.54
C PHE A 123 10.93 -2.59 -32.79
N THR A 124 11.18 -1.29 -33.02
CA THR A 124 10.84 -0.63 -34.30
C THR A 124 11.61 -1.23 -35.48
N ALA A 125 12.87 -1.64 -35.28
CA ALA A 125 13.63 -2.38 -36.29
C ALA A 125 13.05 -3.79 -36.56
N LEU A 126 12.53 -4.49 -35.54
CA LEU A 126 11.89 -5.81 -35.68
C LEU A 126 10.48 -5.73 -36.31
N CYS A 127 9.70 -4.71 -35.98
CA CYS A 127 8.37 -4.48 -36.55
C CYS A 127 8.45 -4.04 -38.02
N THR A 128 9.42 -3.20 -38.38
CA THR A 128 9.67 -2.85 -39.79
C THR A 128 10.18 -4.05 -40.59
N PHE A 129 10.99 -4.93 -39.99
CA PHE A 129 11.40 -6.20 -40.61
C PHE A 129 10.22 -7.15 -40.85
N SER A 130 9.28 -7.25 -39.90
CA SER A 130 8.11 -8.14 -40.03
C SER A 130 7.13 -7.68 -41.11
N ILE A 131 6.94 -6.36 -41.26
CA ILE A 131 6.05 -5.77 -42.28
C ILE A 131 6.66 -5.84 -43.68
N VAL A 132 7.99 -5.69 -43.82
CA VAL A 132 8.67 -5.69 -45.13
C VAL A 132 9.01 -7.10 -45.63
N VAL A 133 9.32 -8.05 -44.74
CA VAL A 133 9.77 -9.41 -45.12
C VAL A 133 8.62 -10.40 -45.29
N LEU A 134 7.50 -10.25 -44.56
CA LEU A 134 6.38 -11.21 -44.63
C LEU A 134 5.27 -10.82 -45.63
N TRP A 135 5.33 -9.63 -46.22
CA TRP A 135 4.26 -9.13 -47.09
C TRP A 135 4.14 -9.78 -48.49
N PRO A 136 5.10 -10.50 -49.10
CA PRO A 136 4.84 -11.06 -50.44
C PRO A 136 3.84 -12.23 -50.49
N SER A 137 3.10 -12.57 -49.43
CA SER A 137 2.31 -13.82 -49.43
C SER A 137 0.96 -13.81 -48.70
N ALA A 138 0.37 -12.66 -48.36
CA ALA A 138 -0.95 -12.64 -47.72
C ALA A 138 -1.92 -11.65 -48.40
N ASP A 139 -2.70 -12.16 -49.34
CA ASP A 139 -3.96 -11.54 -49.76
C ASP A 139 -4.98 -11.65 -48.62
N SER A 140 -5.12 -10.64 -47.75
CA SER A 140 -6.40 -10.33 -47.07
C SER A 140 -6.40 -9.11 -46.12
N PHE A 141 -7.39 -8.24 -46.34
CA PHE A 141 -8.16 -7.46 -45.35
C PHE A 141 -7.44 -6.50 -44.39
N LEU A 142 -7.04 -5.32 -44.89
CA LEU A 142 -7.12 -4.01 -44.20
C LEU A 142 -7.03 -2.91 -45.28
N PRO A 143 -7.86 -1.85 -45.27
CA PRO A 143 -7.84 -0.83 -46.31
C PRO A 143 -6.53 -0.03 -46.28
N PHE A 144 -5.92 0.13 -47.47
CA PHE A 144 -4.65 0.80 -47.76
C PHE A 144 -4.49 2.21 -47.13
N GLU A 145 -5.61 2.90 -46.89
CA GLU A 145 -5.67 4.24 -46.31
C GLU A 145 -5.40 4.27 -44.79
N MET A 146 -5.67 3.17 -44.06
CA MET A 146 -5.43 3.13 -42.61
C MET A 146 -3.96 2.81 -42.29
N LEU A 147 -3.29 2.01 -43.12
CA LEU A 147 -1.89 1.61 -42.92
C LEU A 147 -0.89 2.74 -43.25
N THR A 148 -1.20 3.58 -44.24
CA THR A 148 -0.38 4.74 -44.61
C THR A 148 -0.40 5.84 -43.54
N PHE A 149 -1.48 5.93 -42.75
CA PHE A 149 -1.57 6.82 -41.60
C PHE A 149 -0.69 6.36 -40.41
N PHE A 150 -0.55 5.05 -40.19
CA PHE A 150 0.37 4.52 -39.18
C PHE A 150 1.83 4.44 -39.65
N ALA A 151 2.08 4.19 -40.94
CA ALA A 151 3.42 4.10 -41.52
C ALA A 151 4.15 5.46 -41.66
N SER A 152 3.43 6.57 -41.62
CA SER A 152 3.99 7.93 -41.76
C SER A 152 4.50 8.56 -40.46
N SER A 153 4.24 7.92 -39.31
CA SER A 153 4.69 8.43 -38.00
C SER A 153 5.26 7.30 -37.13
N PRO A 154 6.60 7.18 -37.07
CA PRO A 154 7.29 6.28 -36.13
C PRO A 154 6.85 6.50 -34.68
N VAL A 155 6.40 7.72 -34.35
CA VAL A 155 5.90 8.11 -33.03
C VAL A 155 4.56 7.44 -32.73
N LEU A 156 3.62 7.37 -33.68
CA LEU A 156 2.32 6.72 -33.48
C LEU A 156 2.46 5.20 -33.33
N ILE A 157 3.35 4.57 -34.11
CA ILE A 157 3.68 3.14 -33.96
C ILE A 157 4.33 2.88 -32.59
N CYS A 158 5.31 3.70 -32.20
CA CYS A 158 5.97 3.56 -30.91
C CYS A 158 4.99 3.77 -29.74
N LEU A 159 4.09 4.75 -29.82
CA LEU A 159 3.04 4.98 -28.83
C LEU A 159 2.04 3.81 -28.79
N PHE A 160 1.60 3.28 -29.93
CA PHE A 160 0.71 2.13 -29.99
C PHE A 160 1.36 0.89 -29.33
N TRP A 161 2.60 0.56 -29.70
CA TRP A 161 3.30 -0.59 -29.12
C TRP A 161 3.77 -0.36 -27.68
N CYS A 162 4.06 0.88 -27.27
CA CYS A 162 4.31 1.20 -25.86
C CYS A 162 3.06 1.01 -25.02
N ASN A 163 1.87 1.36 -25.53
CA ASN A 163 0.60 1.08 -24.86
C ASN A 163 0.33 -0.43 -24.81
N VAL A 164 0.55 -1.17 -25.89
CA VAL A 164 0.39 -2.64 -25.93
C VAL A 164 1.36 -3.35 -24.98
N LEU A 165 2.64 -2.93 -24.94
CA LEU A 165 3.64 -3.50 -24.03
C LEU A 165 3.41 -3.06 -22.57
N ALA A 166 2.91 -1.85 -22.34
CA ALA A 166 2.51 -1.41 -21.01
C ALA A 166 1.33 -2.25 -20.49
N ASP A 167 0.36 -2.57 -21.35
CA ASP A 167 -0.79 -3.42 -21.04
C ASP A 167 -0.37 -4.87 -20.77
N LEU A 168 0.52 -5.44 -21.58
CA LEU A 168 1.12 -6.78 -21.35
C LEU A 168 2.04 -6.85 -20.11
N SER A 169 2.51 -5.69 -19.60
CA SER A 169 3.37 -5.61 -18.41
C SER A 169 2.61 -5.32 -17.12
N GLN A 170 1.30 -5.05 -17.19
CA GLN A 170 0.49 -4.90 -16.00
C GLN A 170 0.47 -6.25 -15.28
N PRO A 171 0.87 -6.32 -14.00
CA PRO A 171 0.75 -7.54 -13.24
C PRO A 171 -0.73 -7.95 -13.21
N ASP A 172 -1.05 -9.13 -13.75
CA ASP A 172 -2.39 -9.71 -13.65
C ASP A 172 -2.66 -10.02 -12.17
N LYS A 173 -3.33 -9.10 -11.50
CA LYS A 173 -3.61 -9.15 -10.07
C LYS A 173 -5.04 -9.57 -9.82
N GLU A 174 -5.23 -10.41 -8.82
CA GLU A 174 -6.54 -10.77 -8.30
C GLU A 174 -6.69 -10.39 -6.83
N LEU A 175 -7.90 -9.98 -6.46
CA LEU A 175 -8.27 -9.75 -5.08
C LEU A 175 -8.48 -11.11 -4.40
N VAL A 176 -7.88 -11.29 -3.23
CA VAL A 176 -7.87 -12.56 -2.47
C VAL A 176 -8.67 -12.46 -1.18
N LEU A 177 -8.70 -11.29 -0.54
CA LEU A 177 -9.51 -11.01 0.63
C LEU A 177 -9.82 -9.51 0.73
N LEU A 178 -11.08 -9.17 1.02
CA LEU A 178 -11.53 -7.82 1.31
C LEU A 178 -11.89 -7.69 2.79
N GLN A 179 -11.42 -6.61 3.42
CA GLN A 179 -11.81 -6.24 4.77
C GLN A 179 -12.23 -4.77 4.78
N SER A 180 -13.42 -4.43 5.28
CA SER A 180 -13.88 -3.03 5.36
C SER A 180 -14.28 -2.66 6.78
N LEU A 181 -13.86 -1.49 7.24
CA LEU A 181 -14.23 -0.87 8.50
C LEU A 181 -14.92 0.46 8.21
N TRP A 182 -16.10 0.71 8.78
CA TRP A 182 -16.75 2.02 8.66
C TRP A 182 -17.29 2.55 9.99
N ARG A 183 -17.33 3.88 10.10
CA ARG A 183 -18.07 4.60 11.14
C ARG A 183 -19.57 4.46 10.86
N HIS A 184 -20.39 4.38 11.90
CA HIS A 184 -21.84 4.53 11.79
C HIS A 184 -22.25 5.83 11.04
N GLY A 185 -23.49 5.87 10.58
CA GLY A 185 -24.07 7.08 9.99
C GLY A 185 -24.40 8.16 11.02
N ASP A 186 -25.01 9.24 10.54
CA ASP A 186 -25.57 10.32 11.35
C ASP A 186 -26.48 9.82 12.49
N ARG A 187 -26.41 10.50 13.63
CA ARG A 187 -27.04 10.09 14.89
C ARG A 187 -27.42 11.30 15.76
N SER A 188 -28.29 11.07 16.74
CA SER A 188 -28.47 12.00 17.86
C SER A 188 -27.19 12.11 18.72
N PRO A 189 -27.04 13.18 19.54
CA PRO A 189 -25.93 13.31 20.47
C PRO A 189 -25.87 12.11 21.42
N THR A 190 -24.68 11.76 21.91
CA THR A 190 -24.57 10.68 22.93
C THR A 190 -24.93 11.12 24.35
N GLY A 191 -25.16 12.42 24.51
CA GLY A 191 -25.57 13.12 25.71
C GLY A 191 -25.32 14.62 25.50
N THR A 192 -25.73 15.43 26.47
CA THR A 192 -25.45 16.88 26.47
C THR A 192 -25.38 17.40 27.91
N PHE A 193 -25.14 18.69 28.07
CA PHE A 193 -25.16 19.36 29.37
C PHE A 193 -26.59 19.75 29.77
N LYS A 194 -26.84 19.85 31.08
CA LYS A 194 -28.19 20.02 31.63
C LYS A 194 -28.93 21.28 31.17
N THR A 195 -28.19 22.35 30.86
CA THR A 195 -28.74 23.64 30.42
C THR A 195 -28.87 23.77 28.90
N ASP A 196 -28.66 22.68 28.15
CA ASP A 196 -28.86 22.65 26.71
C ASP A 196 -30.35 22.67 26.33
N ILE A 197 -30.67 23.21 25.15
CA ILE A 197 -32.04 23.36 24.62
C ILE A 197 -32.66 21.99 24.35
N TYR A 198 -31.89 21.08 23.74
CA TYR A 198 -32.39 19.80 23.24
C TYR A 198 -31.97 18.66 24.15
N GLN A 199 -32.80 18.35 25.14
CA GLN A 199 -32.62 17.19 26.00
C GLN A 199 -33.07 15.89 25.29
N GLU A 200 -32.97 14.75 25.98
CA GLU A 200 -33.14 13.42 25.37
C GLU A 200 -34.50 13.25 24.67
N ASP A 201 -35.54 13.80 25.27
CA ASP A 201 -36.93 13.75 24.83
C ASP A 201 -37.18 14.48 23.50
N PHE A 202 -36.31 15.43 23.14
CA PHE A 202 -36.33 16.08 21.83
C PHE A 202 -35.95 15.10 20.71
N TRP A 203 -35.02 14.17 21.00
CA TRP A 203 -34.51 13.22 20.01
C TRP A 203 -35.47 12.03 19.91
N PRO A 204 -36.08 11.74 18.76
CA PRO A 204 -37.18 10.77 18.65
C PRO A 204 -36.88 9.34 19.14
N GLN A 205 -35.59 8.95 19.20
CA GLN A 205 -35.15 7.65 19.72
C GLN A 205 -34.25 7.78 20.96
N GLY A 206 -34.09 8.98 21.51
CA GLY A 206 -33.18 9.28 22.62
C GLY A 206 -31.71 9.39 22.18
N TRP A 207 -30.79 9.25 23.14
CA TRP A 207 -29.38 9.50 22.92
C TRP A 207 -28.67 8.44 22.06
N GLY A 208 -27.74 8.91 21.24
CA GLY A 208 -26.77 8.11 20.50
C GLY A 208 -27.39 7.18 19.46
N GLN A 209 -28.64 7.40 19.05
CA GLN A 209 -29.37 6.57 18.11
C GLN A 209 -29.16 7.03 16.68
N LEU A 210 -29.08 6.07 15.76
CA LEU A 210 -28.91 6.35 14.33
C LEU A 210 -30.17 7.02 13.77
N SER A 211 -29.99 8.14 13.06
CA SER A 211 -31.10 8.84 12.43
C SER A 211 -31.50 8.17 11.10
N PRO A 212 -32.69 8.47 10.54
CA PRO A 212 -33.05 8.08 9.18
C PRO A 212 -32.06 8.61 8.12
N ARG A 213 -31.49 9.80 8.33
CA ARG A 213 -30.41 10.34 7.50
C ARG A 213 -29.17 9.44 7.57
N GLY A 214 -28.79 8.98 8.76
CA GLY A 214 -27.68 8.05 8.97
C GLY A 214 -27.89 6.70 8.28
N MET A 215 -29.11 6.16 8.30
CA MET A 215 -29.48 4.96 7.54
C MET A 215 -29.28 5.19 6.02
N SER A 216 -29.77 6.30 5.49
CA SER A 216 -29.61 6.66 4.08
C SER A 216 -28.14 6.82 3.67
N GLN A 217 -27.32 7.47 4.50
CA GLN A 217 -25.88 7.59 4.25
C GLN A 217 -25.20 6.21 4.16
N GLN A 218 -25.59 5.26 5.01
CA GLN A 218 -25.05 3.89 4.96
C GLN A 218 -25.49 3.13 3.71
N VAL A 219 -26.72 3.33 3.24
CA VAL A 219 -27.18 2.80 1.94
C VAL A 219 -26.30 3.34 0.80
N VAL A 220 -25.92 4.62 0.84
CA VAL A 220 -24.99 5.20 -0.16
C VAL A 220 -23.63 4.53 -0.11
N LEU A 221 -23.05 4.35 1.07
CA LEU A 221 -21.78 3.63 1.23
C LEU A 221 -21.88 2.19 0.71
N GLY A 222 -22.95 1.47 1.07
CA GLY A 222 -23.20 0.11 0.60
C GLY A 222 -23.27 -0.01 -0.92
N LYS A 223 -23.91 0.96 -1.58
CA LYS A 223 -23.94 1.06 -3.06
C LYS A 223 -22.54 1.29 -3.64
N LYS A 224 -21.70 2.12 -3.01
CA LYS A 224 -20.31 2.34 -3.45
C LYS A 224 -19.46 1.08 -3.31
N LEU A 225 -19.57 0.38 -2.19
CA LEU A 225 -18.89 -0.90 -1.97
C LEU A 225 -19.36 -1.96 -2.98
N ARG A 226 -20.67 -2.05 -3.25
CA ARG A 226 -21.21 -2.93 -4.30
C ARG A 226 -20.64 -2.60 -5.67
N LYS A 227 -20.67 -1.33 -6.07
CA LYS A 227 -20.16 -0.88 -7.37
C LYS A 227 -18.73 -1.38 -7.58
N ARG A 228 -17.85 -1.17 -6.59
CA ARG A 228 -16.45 -1.61 -6.67
C ARG A 228 -16.30 -3.13 -6.64
N TYR A 229 -16.84 -3.81 -5.62
CA TYR A 229 -16.47 -5.19 -5.33
C TYR A 229 -17.34 -6.26 -6.00
N VAL A 230 -18.56 -5.89 -6.42
CA VAL A 230 -19.50 -6.77 -7.12
C VAL A 230 -19.56 -6.43 -8.61
N GLU A 231 -19.71 -5.14 -8.96
CA GLU A 231 -19.99 -4.75 -10.34
C GLU A 231 -18.70 -4.57 -11.17
N GLU A 232 -17.70 -3.85 -10.65
CA GLU A 232 -16.43 -3.58 -11.33
C GLU A 232 -15.43 -4.74 -11.20
N LEU A 233 -15.12 -5.16 -9.97
CA LEU A 233 -14.13 -6.21 -9.71
C LEU A 233 -14.69 -7.63 -9.82
N LYS A 234 -16.03 -7.79 -9.78
CA LYS A 234 -16.71 -9.10 -9.82
C LYS A 234 -16.16 -10.13 -8.84
N TYR A 235 -15.71 -9.65 -7.67
CA TYR A 235 -15.05 -10.47 -6.67
C TYR A 235 -16.07 -11.08 -5.70
N VAL A 236 -16.91 -10.24 -5.10
CA VAL A 236 -18.02 -10.67 -4.23
C VAL A 236 -19.24 -11.00 -5.09
N GLY A 237 -19.96 -12.08 -4.76
CA GLY A 237 -21.16 -12.49 -5.48
C GLY A 237 -22.25 -11.42 -5.53
N GLY A 238 -23.04 -11.41 -6.60
CA GLY A 238 -24.16 -10.46 -6.78
C GLY A 238 -25.35 -10.69 -5.84
N SER A 239 -25.53 -11.94 -5.39
CA SER A 239 -26.49 -12.41 -4.39
C SER A 239 -25.76 -12.75 -3.09
N TYR A 240 -26.46 -12.66 -1.95
CA TYR A 240 -25.87 -13.00 -0.65
C TYR A 240 -25.47 -14.48 -0.59
N ASN A 241 -24.28 -14.73 -0.04
CA ASN A 241 -23.81 -16.07 0.30
C ASN A 241 -23.09 -16.03 1.65
N SER A 242 -23.64 -16.75 2.63
CA SER A 242 -23.10 -16.83 3.99
C SER A 242 -21.68 -17.41 4.07
N HIS A 243 -21.21 -18.11 3.03
CA HIS A 243 -19.84 -18.60 2.96
C HIS A 243 -18.83 -17.57 2.45
N GLU A 244 -19.29 -16.49 1.80
CA GLU A 244 -18.42 -15.46 1.20
C GLU A 244 -18.34 -14.19 2.04
N LEU A 245 -19.31 -13.95 2.92
CA LEU A 245 -19.46 -12.73 3.69
C LEU A 245 -19.59 -13.03 5.18
N TYR A 246 -18.84 -12.27 5.99
CA TYR A 246 -19.03 -12.19 7.43
C TYR A 246 -19.09 -10.73 7.87
N VAL A 247 -20.12 -10.39 8.63
CA VAL A 247 -20.38 -9.02 9.09
C VAL A 247 -20.32 -8.98 10.61
N ARG A 248 -19.59 -8.00 11.14
CA ARG A 248 -19.52 -7.74 12.57
C ARG A 248 -19.80 -6.28 12.87
N ALA A 249 -20.54 -6.01 13.94
CA ALA A 249 -20.69 -4.67 14.49
C ALA A 249 -20.25 -4.65 15.96
N THR A 250 -19.89 -3.47 16.47
CA THR A 250 -19.85 -3.24 17.92
C THR A 250 -21.26 -3.37 18.50
N ASP A 251 -21.36 -3.69 19.80
CA ASP A 251 -22.66 -3.91 20.45
C ASP A 251 -23.37 -2.61 20.79
N VAL A 252 -23.71 -1.83 19.76
CA VAL A 252 -24.39 -0.54 19.88
C VAL A 252 -25.43 -0.44 18.76
N ASN A 253 -26.67 -0.04 19.11
CA ASN A 253 -27.77 0.08 18.13
C ASN A 253 -27.37 0.81 16.85
N ARG A 254 -26.67 1.95 16.96
CA ARG A 254 -26.28 2.74 15.79
C ARG A 254 -25.33 2.03 14.83
N THR A 255 -24.45 1.15 15.30
CA THR A 255 -23.52 0.39 14.45
C THR A 255 -24.19 -0.84 13.88
N LEU A 256 -25.03 -1.54 14.65
CA LEU A 256 -25.87 -2.64 14.17
C LEU A 256 -26.80 -2.19 13.04
N ILE A 257 -27.57 -1.12 13.26
CA ILE A 257 -28.50 -0.56 12.27
C ILE A 257 -27.73 0.01 11.07
N SER A 258 -26.53 0.58 11.28
CA SER A 258 -25.67 1.03 10.18
C SER A 258 -25.24 -0.13 9.29
N ALA A 259 -24.87 -1.28 9.87
CA ALA A 259 -24.53 -2.48 9.11
C ALA A 259 -25.74 -3.00 8.30
N ILE A 260 -26.94 -3.07 8.91
CA ILE A 260 -28.17 -3.42 8.19
C ILE A 260 -28.37 -2.49 6.99
N SER A 261 -28.33 -1.18 7.24
CA SER A 261 -28.54 -0.15 6.22
C SER A 261 -27.51 -0.20 5.10
N ASN A 262 -26.25 -0.51 5.43
CA ASN A 262 -25.19 -0.69 4.44
C ASN A 262 -25.50 -1.86 3.50
N PHE A 263 -25.94 -3.00 4.05
CA PHE A 263 -26.27 -4.17 3.24
C PHE A 263 -27.57 -4.05 2.46
N ILE A 264 -28.49 -3.16 2.85
CA ILE A 264 -29.60 -2.72 1.97
C ILE A 264 -29.02 -2.07 0.70
N GLY A 265 -28.02 -1.20 0.83
CA GLY A 265 -27.31 -0.63 -0.32
C GLY A 265 -26.49 -1.65 -1.11
N PHE A 266 -25.90 -2.63 -0.42
CA PHE A 266 -25.00 -3.61 -1.02
C PHE A 266 -25.72 -4.75 -1.76
N TYR A 267 -26.84 -5.25 -1.23
CA TYR A 267 -27.62 -6.38 -1.80
C TYR A 267 -29.05 -6.02 -2.21
N GLY A 268 -29.45 -4.73 -2.18
CA GLY A 268 -30.82 -4.28 -2.51
C GLY A 268 -31.34 -4.60 -3.92
N LYS A 269 -30.55 -5.29 -4.76
CA LYS A 269 -30.94 -5.85 -6.07
C LYS A 269 -31.11 -7.39 -6.00
N GLY A 270 -31.41 -7.95 -4.83
CA GLY A 270 -31.63 -9.38 -4.64
C GLY A 270 -32.80 -9.92 -5.47
N ARG A 271 -32.83 -11.23 -5.68
CA ARG A 271 -33.90 -11.91 -6.42
C ARG A 271 -35.00 -12.41 -5.48
N PRO A 272 -36.28 -12.10 -5.74
CA PRO A 272 -37.40 -12.68 -5.00
C PRO A 272 -37.43 -14.21 -5.13
N ASP A 273 -37.92 -14.90 -4.10
CA ASP A 273 -37.97 -16.37 -3.94
C ASP A 273 -36.60 -17.09 -3.94
N GLN A 274 -35.51 -16.32 -3.89
CA GLN A 274 -34.16 -16.86 -3.81
C GLN A 274 -33.33 -16.16 -2.73
N ASP A 275 -33.24 -14.84 -2.80
CA ASP A 275 -32.47 -14.04 -1.84
C ASP A 275 -33.38 -13.51 -0.71
N TYR A 276 -34.69 -13.38 -0.96
CA TYR A 276 -35.70 -12.99 0.02
C TYR A 276 -37.12 -13.48 -0.38
N PRO A 277 -38.09 -13.56 0.55
CA PRO A 277 -39.47 -13.98 0.26
C PRO A 277 -40.20 -13.05 -0.73
N ASN A 278 -40.90 -13.61 -1.71
CA ASN A 278 -41.74 -12.85 -2.64
C ASN A 278 -43.17 -12.66 -2.09
N GLU A 279 -43.28 -11.93 -0.99
CA GLU A 279 -44.54 -11.68 -0.30
C GLU A 279 -44.84 -10.18 -0.23
N ASN A 280 -46.11 -9.80 -0.28
CA ASN A 280 -46.53 -8.38 -0.28
C ASN A 280 -46.10 -7.64 1.00
N ASP A 281 -46.04 -8.35 2.13
CA ASP A 281 -45.63 -7.79 3.42
C ASP A 281 -44.10 -7.74 3.58
N TRP A 282 -43.35 -8.33 2.65
CA TRP A 282 -41.89 -8.29 2.67
C TRP A 282 -41.36 -7.05 1.91
N PRO A 283 -40.44 -6.26 2.49
CA PRO A 283 -39.87 -5.12 1.79
C PRO A 283 -39.09 -5.55 0.54
N THR A 284 -39.51 -5.10 -0.64
CA THR A 284 -38.88 -5.46 -1.91
C THR A 284 -37.38 -5.17 -1.90
N GLY A 285 -36.57 -6.18 -2.21
CA GLY A 285 -35.11 -6.08 -2.27
C GLY A 285 -34.40 -6.19 -0.92
N PHE A 286 -35.13 -6.31 0.20
CA PHE A 286 -34.52 -6.49 1.51
C PHE A 286 -34.02 -7.93 1.68
N VAL A 287 -32.70 -8.10 1.66
CA VAL A 287 -32.04 -9.39 1.93
C VAL A 287 -31.57 -9.40 3.39
N PRO A 288 -32.03 -10.33 4.23
CA PRO A 288 -31.62 -10.38 5.63
C PRO A 288 -30.18 -10.92 5.73
N ILE A 289 -29.27 -10.10 6.27
CA ILE A 289 -27.87 -10.46 6.47
C ILE A 289 -27.58 -10.59 7.96
N ALA A 290 -26.96 -11.70 8.36
CA ALA A 290 -26.54 -11.90 9.74
C ALA A 290 -25.43 -10.90 10.12
N ILE A 291 -25.65 -10.16 11.21
CA ILE A 291 -24.68 -9.22 11.79
C ILE A 291 -24.31 -9.74 13.16
N HIS A 292 -23.03 -10.08 13.33
CA HIS A 292 -22.51 -10.62 14.58
C HIS A 292 -22.02 -9.51 15.49
N THR A 293 -22.23 -9.66 16.79
CA THR A 293 -21.78 -8.74 17.83
C THR A 293 -21.18 -9.52 18.99
N VAL A 294 -20.26 -8.90 19.73
CA VAL A 294 -19.80 -9.40 21.03
C VAL A 294 -19.49 -8.19 21.91
N ASP A 295 -19.57 -8.38 23.22
CA ASP A 295 -18.96 -7.46 24.17
C ASP A 295 -17.41 -7.52 24.05
N GLY A 296 -16.78 -6.47 23.50
CA GLY A 296 -15.33 -6.24 23.64
C GLY A 296 -14.47 -6.11 22.36
N LYS A 297 -13.21 -6.53 22.50
CA LYS A 297 -11.97 -5.88 21.98
C LYS A 297 -11.55 -5.97 20.51
N PRO A 298 -12.04 -6.84 19.61
CA PRO A 298 -11.41 -6.87 18.29
C PRO A 298 -11.68 -5.60 17.50
N ILE A 299 -12.84 -4.96 17.68
CA ILE A 299 -13.27 -3.78 16.90
C ILE A 299 -13.64 -2.57 17.77
N ASN A 300 -13.78 -2.77 19.09
CA ASN A 300 -14.01 -1.69 20.02
C ASN A 300 -12.65 -1.20 20.58
N SER A 301 -12.19 -0.05 20.08
CA SER A 301 -10.93 0.58 20.49
C SER A 301 -11.00 1.29 21.85
N GLU A 302 -12.18 1.31 22.48
CA GLU A 302 -12.48 1.85 23.82
C GLU A 302 -12.72 0.76 24.85
N ALA A 303 -12.59 -0.52 24.47
CA ALA A 303 -12.82 -1.61 25.39
C ALA A 303 -11.83 -1.58 26.56
N MET A 304 -12.36 -1.80 27.78
CA MET A 304 -11.66 -1.58 29.04
C MET A 304 -10.25 -2.18 29.08
N CYS A 305 -9.26 -1.34 29.33
CA CYS A 305 -7.86 -1.71 29.45
C CYS A 305 -7.27 -0.95 30.64
N PRO A 306 -6.97 -1.59 31.80
CA PRO A 306 -6.41 -0.91 32.96
C PRO A 306 -5.16 -0.09 32.64
N ARG A 307 -4.28 -0.61 31.78
CA ARG A 307 -3.11 0.10 31.26
C ARG A 307 -3.45 1.42 30.54
N TYR A 308 -4.60 1.53 29.87
CA TYR A 308 -5.02 2.80 29.27
C TYR A 308 -5.28 3.85 30.35
N GLY A 309 -5.87 3.48 31.49
CA GLY A 309 -6.04 4.39 32.62
C GLY A 309 -4.71 4.94 33.14
N GLU A 310 -3.69 4.08 33.25
CA GLU A 310 -2.33 4.52 33.63
C GLU A 310 -1.71 5.48 32.61
N LEU A 311 -1.92 5.23 31.31
CA LEU A 311 -1.49 6.14 30.23
C LEU A 311 -2.25 7.47 30.26
N SER A 312 -3.55 7.46 30.54
CA SER A 312 -4.36 8.68 30.71
C SER A 312 -3.89 9.53 31.89
N GLU A 313 -3.49 8.90 33.01
CA GLU A 313 -2.90 9.63 34.13
C GLU A 313 -1.51 10.18 33.80
N LEU A 314 -0.67 9.42 33.08
CA LEU A 314 0.63 9.90 32.63
C LEU A 314 0.49 11.07 31.64
N MET A 315 -0.52 11.05 30.78
CA MET A 315 -0.84 12.13 29.86
C MET A 315 -1.10 13.46 30.61
N ARG A 316 -1.73 13.42 31.79
CA ARG A 316 -1.97 14.62 32.62
C ARG A 316 -0.69 15.23 33.19
N GLN A 317 0.43 14.52 33.14
CA GLN A 317 1.75 15.00 33.59
C GLN A 317 2.59 15.57 32.44
N THR A 318 2.07 15.57 31.22
CA THR A 318 2.78 16.10 30.04
C THR A 318 2.78 17.63 30.03
N VAL A 319 3.84 18.21 29.49
CA VAL A 319 3.94 19.67 29.28
C VAL A 319 2.85 20.15 28.31
N GLU A 320 2.47 19.32 27.34
CA GLU A 320 1.35 19.58 26.44
C GLU A 320 0.03 19.74 27.17
N TYR A 321 -0.25 18.86 28.15
CA TYR A 321 -1.46 18.95 28.97
C TYR A 321 -1.48 20.22 29.82
N GLU A 322 -0.37 20.54 30.50
CA GLU A 322 -0.26 21.78 31.29
C GLU A 322 -0.43 23.04 30.43
N ASN A 323 0.21 23.07 29.25
CA ASN A 323 0.08 24.18 28.32
C ASN A 323 -1.35 24.35 27.81
N ALA A 324 -2.05 23.26 27.48
CA ALA A 324 -3.44 23.32 27.09
C ALA A 324 -4.34 23.79 28.23
N LEU A 325 -4.09 23.32 29.46
CA LEU A 325 -4.84 23.75 30.64
C LEU A 325 -4.70 25.26 30.87
N HIS A 326 -3.49 25.80 30.73
CA HIS A 326 -3.27 27.25 30.79
C HIS A 326 -3.96 27.99 29.64
N LYS A 327 -3.77 27.54 28.40
CA LYS A 327 -4.35 28.15 27.19
C LYS A 327 -5.88 28.22 27.24
N TYR A 328 -6.54 27.15 27.67
CA TYR A 328 -8.00 27.02 27.66
C TYR A 328 -8.66 27.28 29.01
N SER A 329 -7.91 27.73 30.03
CA SER A 329 -8.44 28.01 31.38
C SER A 329 -9.70 28.90 31.38
N SER A 330 -9.69 29.98 30.60
CA SER A 330 -10.84 30.88 30.44
C SER A 330 -12.04 30.19 29.78
N LEU A 331 -11.81 29.35 28.77
CA LEU A 331 -12.85 28.57 28.10
C LEU A 331 -13.48 27.58 29.07
N LEU A 332 -12.67 26.80 29.78
CA LEU A 332 -13.13 25.80 30.76
C LEU A 332 -13.95 26.44 31.87
N LYS A 333 -13.51 27.61 32.36
CA LYS A 333 -14.27 28.39 33.34
C LYS A 333 -15.61 28.85 32.77
N PHE A 334 -15.61 29.42 31.56
CA PHE A 334 -16.83 29.86 30.89
C PHE A 334 -17.84 28.71 30.72
N LEU A 335 -17.39 27.55 30.22
CA LEU A 335 -18.23 26.37 30.09
C LEU A 335 -18.74 25.87 31.44
N SER A 336 -17.90 25.92 32.48
CA SER A 336 -18.30 25.52 33.83
C SER A 336 -19.39 26.43 34.40
N ASP A 337 -19.26 27.74 34.21
CA ASP A 337 -20.23 28.73 34.67
C ASP A 337 -21.57 28.58 33.92
N LYS A 338 -21.53 28.32 32.61
CA LYS A 338 -22.73 28.14 31.77
C LYS A 338 -23.48 26.83 32.03
N THR A 339 -22.77 25.78 32.43
CA THR A 339 -23.36 24.45 32.69
C THR A 339 -23.60 24.15 34.15
N GLN A 340 -23.14 25.01 35.06
CA GLN A 340 -23.16 24.80 36.51
C GLN A 340 -22.49 23.49 36.96
N ARG A 341 -21.50 23.03 36.18
CA ARG A 341 -20.71 21.83 36.44
C ARG A 341 -19.25 22.12 36.14
N LYS A 342 -18.34 21.65 37.00
CA LYS A 342 -16.90 21.71 36.72
C LYS A 342 -16.59 20.95 35.43
N THR A 343 -16.02 21.66 34.45
CA THR A 343 -15.61 21.14 33.14
C THR A 343 -14.08 21.05 33.11
N ASP A 344 -13.54 19.86 32.91
CA ASP A 344 -12.11 19.66 32.62
C ASP A 344 -11.85 19.58 31.09
N LEU A 345 -10.58 19.44 30.68
CA LEU A 345 -10.25 19.32 29.26
C LEU A 345 -10.97 18.12 28.61
N PHE A 346 -11.02 16.98 29.30
CA PHE A 346 -11.63 15.74 28.79
C PHE A 346 -13.17 15.75 28.84
N ASP A 347 -13.81 16.74 29.46
CA ASP A 347 -15.27 16.92 29.38
C ASP A 347 -15.70 17.70 28.11
N VAL A 348 -14.78 18.42 27.44
CA VAL A 348 -15.13 19.36 26.36
C VAL A 348 -15.70 18.68 25.12
N TRP A 349 -15.39 17.40 24.87
CA TRP A 349 -15.94 16.65 23.73
C TRP A 349 -17.47 16.56 23.78
N LEU A 350 -18.09 16.60 24.97
CA LEU A 350 -19.54 16.56 25.13
C LEU A 350 -20.22 17.75 24.43
N PHE A 351 -19.63 18.93 24.55
CA PHE A 351 -20.10 20.15 23.90
C PHE A 351 -19.90 20.09 22.40
N GLN A 352 -18.74 19.61 21.95
CA GLN A 352 -18.46 19.46 20.53
C GLN A 352 -19.41 18.46 19.85
N ASP A 353 -19.72 17.33 20.49
CA ASP A 353 -20.66 16.33 19.96
C ASP A 353 -22.08 16.92 19.85
N ALA A 354 -22.59 17.53 20.93
CA ALA A 354 -23.91 18.13 20.96
C ALA A 354 -24.05 19.24 19.90
N PHE A 355 -23.16 20.24 19.92
CA PHE A 355 -23.22 21.37 18.99
C PHE A 355 -23.02 20.95 17.54
N PHE A 356 -22.14 19.99 17.28
CA PHE A 356 -21.96 19.46 15.92
C PHE A 356 -23.25 18.80 15.41
N VAL A 357 -23.88 17.94 16.22
CA VAL A 357 -25.08 17.22 15.82
C VAL A 357 -26.27 18.17 15.66
N GLU A 358 -26.44 19.13 16.57
CA GLU A 358 -27.48 20.16 16.47
C GLU A 358 -27.34 20.99 15.19
N LYS A 359 -26.13 21.50 14.92
CA LYS A 359 -25.85 22.25 13.69
C LYS A 359 -26.07 21.41 12.44
N ASP A 360 -25.62 20.15 12.41
CA ASP A 360 -25.81 19.25 11.26
C ASP A 360 -27.28 18.91 11.01
N ASN A 361 -28.14 19.07 12.02
CA ASN A 361 -29.59 18.92 11.95
C ASN A 361 -30.34 20.27 11.77
N ASN A 362 -29.63 21.35 11.43
CA ASN A 362 -30.16 22.70 11.24
C ASN A 362 -30.89 23.26 12.47
N LEU A 363 -30.46 22.87 13.67
CA LEU A 363 -30.96 23.40 14.92
C LEU A 363 -30.14 24.62 15.37
N THR A 364 -30.79 25.52 16.10
CA THR A 364 -30.11 26.64 16.77
C THR A 364 -29.49 26.15 18.06
N LEU A 365 -28.26 26.56 18.36
CA LEU A 365 -27.59 26.27 19.61
C LEU A 365 -28.15 27.14 20.75
N VAL A 366 -27.72 26.83 21.98
CA VAL A 366 -27.89 27.71 23.14
C VAL A 366 -27.43 29.15 22.86
N ASP A 367 -28.11 30.12 23.46
CA ASP A 367 -27.96 31.56 23.20
C ASP A 367 -26.52 32.08 23.28
N TRP A 368 -25.71 31.53 24.17
CA TRP A 368 -24.31 31.91 24.36
C TRP A 368 -23.33 31.25 23.38
N ALA A 369 -23.76 30.23 22.65
CA ALA A 369 -22.97 29.53 21.63
C ALA A 369 -23.40 29.88 20.19
N GLU A 370 -24.68 30.16 19.97
CA GLU A 370 -25.21 30.51 18.64
C GLU A 370 -24.51 31.75 18.07
N GLY A 371 -23.98 31.65 16.84
CA GLY A 371 -23.21 32.71 16.18
C GLY A 371 -21.84 33.03 16.79
N ASN A 372 -21.40 32.32 17.84
CA ASN A 372 -20.12 32.54 18.49
C ASN A 372 -19.02 31.66 17.88
N GLU A 373 -18.57 32.02 16.68
CA GLU A 373 -17.57 31.25 15.92
C GLU A 373 -16.23 31.10 16.65
N VAL A 374 -15.86 32.07 17.48
CA VAL A 374 -14.62 32.01 18.28
C VAL A 374 -14.72 30.89 19.32
N LEU A 375 -15.83 30.84 20.06
CA LEU A 375 -16.08 29.81 21.05
C LEU A 375 -16.14 28.41 20.41
N LEU A 376 -16.91 28.27 19.33
CA LEU A 376 -17.04 27.00 18.61
C LEU A 376 -15.69 26.55 18.03
N GLY A 377 -14.90 27.49 17.49
CA GLY A 377 -13.55 27.23 17.01
C GLY A 377 -12.60 26.75 18.11
N GLN A 378 -12.65 27.37 19.30
CA GLN A 378 -11.82 26.96 20.44
C GLN A 378 -12.22 25.58 20.98
N ILE A 379 -13.52 25.29 21.10
CA ILE A 379 -14.03 23.97 21.50
C ILE A 379 -13.53 22.91 20.51
N LYS A 380 -13.71 23.15 19.21
CA LYS A 380 -13.26 22.23 18.17
C LYS A 380 -11.75 22.00 18.21
N GLU A 381 -10.95 23.07 18.28
CA GLU A 381 -9.48 22.96 18.32
C GLU A 381 -9.00 22.14 19.54
N LEU A 382 -9.61 22.36 20.71
CA LEU A 382 -9.29 21.61 21.91
C LEU A 382 -9.67 20.13 21.74
N VAL A 383 -10.88 19.83 21.25
CA VAL A 383 -11.32 18.44 21.05
C VAL A 383 -10.47 17.71 20.01
N ASP A 384 -10.12 18.36 18.90
CA ASP A 384 -9.19 17.81 17.90
C ASP A 384 -7.82 17.49 18.53
N THR A 385 -7.34 18.35 19.44
CA THR A 385 -6.10 18.13 20.19
C THR A 385 -6.21 16.93 21.13
N LEU A 386 -7.31 16.80 21.86
CA LEU A 386 -7.56 15.67 22.76
C LEU A 386 -7.64 14.35 21.99
N MET A 387 -8.33 14.33 20.85
CA MET A 387 -8.40 13.15 19.98
C MET A 387 -7.02 12.69 19.52
N LYS A 388 -6.11 13.64 19.23
CA LYS A 388 -4.72 13.31 18.88
C LYS A 388 -4.03 12.62 20.05
N TRP A 389 -4.11 13.19 21.24
CA TRP A 389 -3.52 12.62 22.45
C TRP A 389 -4.08 11.23 22.78
N GLU A 390 -5.39 11.06 22.68
CA GLU A 390 -6.09 9.79 22.86
C GLU A 390 -5.73 8.74 21.80
N SER A 391 -5.13 9.17 20.68
CA SER A 391 -4.59 8.34 19.61
C SER A 391 -3.06 8.17 19.70
N GLY A 392 -2.40 8.77 20.71
CA GLY A 392 -0.96 8.73 20.92
C GLY A 392 -0.16 9.80 20.15
N ILE A 393 -0.82 10.76 19.53
CA ILE A 393 -0.22 11.74 18.62
C ILE A 393 0.03 13.06 19.36
N GLY A 394 1.24 13.61 19.22
CA GLY A 394 1.55 14.97 19.66
C GLY A 394 1.78 15.11 21.17
N LEU A 395 2.18 14.03 21.84
CA LEU A 395 2.64 14.05 23.24
C LEU A 395 4.12 13.68 23.29
N GLN A 396 4.91 14.37 24.11
CA GLN A 396 6.28 13.93 24.39
C GLN A 396 6.29 12.69 25.29
N PRO A 397 7.30 11.81 25.15
CA PRO A 397 7.47 10.70 26.07
C PRO A 397 7.69 11.16 27.52
N VAL A 398 7.06 10.48 28.46
CA VAL A 398 7.23 10.71 29.91
C VAL A 398 7.68 9.39 30.54
N ASP A 399 8.69 9.42 31.41
CA ASP A 399 9.22 8.24 32.09
C ASP A 399 9.57 7.06 31.15
N GLY A 400 10.04 7.39 29.94
CA GLY A 400 10.39 6.41 28.91
C GLY A 400 9.21 5.79 28.16
N VAL A 401 7.98 6.26 28.41
CA VAL A 401 6.75 5.81 27.74
C VAL A 401 6.49 6.64 26.50
N ASP A 402 6.57 6.01 25.32
CA ASP A 402 6.21 6.64 24.04
C ASP A 402 4.71 6.42 23.75
N PHE A 403 3.91 7.47 23.92
CA PHE A 403 2.47 7.44 23.67
C PHE A 403 2.11 7.08 22.22
N PHE A 404 2.96 7.45 21.24
CA PHE A 404 2.75 7.17 19.81
C PHE A 404 2.89 5.67 19.50
N VAL A 405 3.43 4.89 20.43
CA VAL A 405 3.55 3.43 20.34
C VAL A 405 2.59 2.73 21.30
N GLU A 406 2.55 3.14 22.57
CA GLU A 406 1.80 2.44 23.62
C GLU A 406 0.28 2.57 23.46
N ILE A 407 -0.24 3.73 23.07
CA ILE A 407 -1.68 3.92 22.86
C ILE A 407 -2.18 3.12 21.65
N PRO A 408 -1.54 3.19 20.46
CA PRO A 408 -1.97 2.38 19.33
C PRO A 408 -1.89 0.88 19.57
N ARG A 409 -0.96 0.37 20.40
CA ARG A 409 -0.89 -1.07 20.77
C ARG A 409 -2.20 -1.57 21.37
N ILE A 410 -2.76 -0.84 22.33
CA ILE A 410 -3.94 -1.27 23.10
C ILE A 410 -5.28 -0.88 22.46
N ARG A 411 -5.29 0.16 21.62
CA ARG A 411 -6.52 0.62 20.95
C ARG A 411 -6.70 0.01 19.56
N GLY A 412 -5.83 0.35 18.61
CA GLY A 412 -5.96 -0.07 17.21
C GLY A 412 -5.20 -1.35 16.86
N GLY A 413 -4.17 -1.69 17.62
CA GLY A 413 -3.25 -2.79 17.35
C GLY A 413 -3.93 -4.15 17.35
N THR A 414 -4.89 -4.35 18.25
CA THR A 414 -5.72 -5.56 18.33
C THR A 414 -6.52 -5.79 17.04
N PHE A 415 -7.12 -4.73 16.50
CA PHE A 415 -7.88 -4.81 15.26
C PHE A 415 -6.98 -4.96 14.04
N LEU A 416 -5.87 -4.21 13.98
CA LEU A 416 -4.85 -4.36 12.94
C LEU A 416 -4.38 -5.82 12.87
N TRP A 417 -4.09 -6.44 14.01
CA TRP A 417 -3.65 -7.83 14.07
C TRP A 417 -4.76 -8.84 13.77
N THR A 418 -6.02 -8.49 14.02
CA THR A 418 -7.16 -9.25 13.51
C THR A 418 -7.16 -9.24 11.97
N MET A 419 -6.99 -8.06 11.34
CA MET A 419 -6.94 -7.94 9.88
C MET A 419 -5.74 -8.66 9.26
N VAL A 420 -4.56 -8.53 9.88
CA VAL A 420 -3.35 -9.27 9.47
C VAL A 420 -3.56 -10.77 9.62
N GLY A 421 -4.12 -11.21 10.75
CA GLY A 421 -4.45 -12.61 11.01
C GLY A 421 -5.36 -13.19 9.94
N ASN A 422 -6.42 -12.47 9.54
CA ASN A 422 -7.32 -12.89 8.47
C ASN A 422 -6.58 -13.08 7.14
N MET A 423 -5.69 -12.16 6.76
CA MET A 423 -4.88 -12.27 5.54
C MET A 423 -3.93 -13.48 5.58
N LEU A 424 -3.22 -13.67 6.69
CA LEU A 424 -2.28 -14.77 6.86
C LEU A 424 -3.02 -16.12 6.89
N ASN A 425 -4.16 -16.20 7.58
CA ASN A 425 -5.00 -17.39 7.63
C ASN A 425 -5.58 -17.73 6.24
N LYS A 426 -6.00 -16.73 5.46
CA LYS A 426 -6.48 -16.94 4.08
C LYS A 426 -5.41 -17.63 3.24
N ILE A 427 -4.18 -17.10 3.27
CA ILE A 427 -3.05 -17.64 2.50
C ILE A 427 -2.63 -19.02 3.00
N ALA A 428 -2.57 -19.21 4.33
CA ALA A 428 -2.22 -20.49 4.92
C ALA A 428 -3.23 -21.57 4.53
N CYS A 429 -4.52 -21.24 4.59
CA CYS A 429 -5.59 -22.15 4.22
C CYS A 429 -5.60 -22.45 2.72
N GLU A 430 -5.36 -21.47 1.83
CA GLU A 430 -5.23 -21.75 0.40
C GLU A 430 -4.10 -22.75 0.10
N LYS A 431 -2.93 -22.61 0.75
CA LYS A 431 -1.82 -23.58 0.62
C LYS A 431 -2.21 -24.96 1.13
N ARG A 432 -2.86 -25.05 2.30
CA ARG A 432 -3.28 -26.33 2.91
C ARG A 432 -4.37 -27.02 2.12
N LEU A 433 -5.34 -26.28 1.58
CA LEU A 433 -6.43 -26.83 0.77
C LEU A 433 -5.95 -27.42 -0.56
N ASN A 434 -4.77 -26.99 -1.02
CA ASN A 434 -4.08 -27.61 -2.15
C ASN A 434 -3.31 -28.89 -1.76
N SER A 435 -3.31 -29.30 -0.49
CA SER A 435 -2.69 -30.57 -0.05
C SER A 435 -3.50 -31.78 -0.49
N ALA A 436 -2.77 -32.80 -0.97
CA ALA A 436 -3.35 -34.09 -1.33
C ALA A 436 -3.91 -34.85 -0.12
N ARG A 437 -3.32 -34.68 1.07
CA ARG A 437 -3.76 -35.35 2.30
C ARG A 437 -4.81 -34.53 3.01
N GLU A 438 -5.96 -35.14 3.29
CA GLU A 438 -7.09 -34.47 3.92
C GLU A 438 -6.77 -33.90 5.32
N GLN A 439 -6.02 -34.65 6.13
CA GLN A 439 -5.57 -34.23 7.46
C GLN A 439 -4.71 -32.93 7.46
N ASP A 440 -4.06 -32.61 6.33
CA ASP A 440 -3.21 -31.43 6.23
C ASP A 440 -4.00 -30.16 5.84
N ARG A 441 -5.29 -30.30 5.48
CA ARG A 441 -6.12 -29.23 4.93
C ARG A 441 -6.63 -28.22 5.96
N GLU A 442 -6.51 -28.53 7.26
CA GLU A 442 -6.92 -27.66 8.36
C GLU A 442 -5.73 -27.18 9.19
N ILE A 443 -5.89 -26.04 9.88
CA ILE A 443 -4.90 -25.52 10.83
C ILE A 443 -5.24 -26.10 12.21
N PRO A 444 -4.38 -26.94 12.81
CA PRO A 444 -4.66 -27.56 14.10
C PRO A 444 -4.94 -26.53 15.20
N GLY A 445 -6.00 -26.75 15.98
CA GLY A 445 -6.37 -25.93 17.14
C GLY A 445 -7.04 -24.59 16.81
N LEU A 446 -7.13 -24.17 15.55
CA LEU A 446 -7.77 -22.92 15.14
C LEU A 446 -9.16 -23.18 14.53
N LYS A 447 -10.14 -22.37 14.95
CA LYS A 447 -11.52 -22.39 14.44
C LYS A 447 -11.90 -21.03 13.89
N SER A 448 -12.88 -21.00 13.00
CA SER A 448 -13.51 -19.75 12.57
C SER A 448 -14.26 -19.09 13.73
N PRO A 449 -14.63 -17.80 13.61
CA PRO A 449 -15.52 -17.15 14.58
C PRO A 449 -16.87 -17.85 14.75
N LEU A 450 -17.29 -18.66 13.77
CA LEU A 450 -18.52 -19.45 13.78
C LEU A 450 -18.32 -20.87 14.35
N GLY A 451 -17.14 -21.19 14.86
CA GLY A 451 -16.83 -22.50 15.47
C GLY A 451 -16.55 -23.64 14.49
N THR A 452 -16.64 -23.40 13.17
CA THR A 452 -16.26 -24.37 12.14
C THR A 452 -14.74 -24.50 12.00
N PRO A 453 -14.22 -25.56 11.36
CA PRO A 453 -12.81 -25.60 10.96
C PRO A 453 -12.42 -24.34 10.18
N LEU A 454 -11.26 -23.76 10.52
CA LEU A 454 -10.86 -22.45 10.02
C LEU A 454 -10.68 -22.44 8.50
N CYS A 455 -10.04 -23.46 7.92
CA CYS A 455 -9.75 -23.47 6.49
C CYS A 455 -10.98 -23.77 5.65
N GLN A 456 -11.92 -24.57 6.16
CA GLN A 456 -13.24 -24.72 5.57
C GLN A 456 -13.96 -23.36 5.43
N TRP A 457 -13.89 -22.49 6.44
CA TRP A 457 -14.48 -21.16 6.42
C TRP A 457 -13.69 -20.18 5.53
N MET A 458 -12.38 -20.06 5.76
CA MET A 458 -11.50 -19.14 5.03
C MET A 458 -11.42 -19.42 3.53
N LYS A 459 -11.61 -20.68 3.08
CA LYS A 459 -11.61 -21.04 1.66
C LYS A 459 -12.54 -20.16 0.85
N ARG A 460 -13.79 -20.05 1.31
CA ARG A 460 -14.88 -19.37 0.61
C ARG A 460 -15.02 -17.92 1.03
N MET A 461 -14.50 -17.54 2.20
CA MET A 461 -14.58 -16.18 2.70
C MET A 461 -13.90 -15.21 1.74
N LYS A 462 -14.63 -14.16 1.36
CA LYS A 462 -14.18 -13.09 0.47
C LYS A 462 -14.21 -11.74 1.15
N TYR A 463 -15.26 -11.47 1.91
CA TYR A 463 -15.51 -10.16 2.49
C TYR A 463 -15.78 -10.24 4.00
N LEU A 464 -14.92 -9.57 4.77
CA LEU A 464 -15.07 -9.33 6.20
C LEU A 464 -15.44 -7.86 6.42
N ALA A 465 -16.63 -7.61 6.93
CA ALA A 465 -17.20 -6.27 7.05
C ALA A 465 -17.38 -5.89 8.52
N TYR A 466 -16.95 -4.68 8.90
CA TYR A 466 -16.89 -4.20 10.28
C TYR A 466 -17.59 -2.84 10.42
N SER A 467 -18.68 -2.77 11.20
CA SER A 467 -19.36 -1.52 11.53
C SER A 467 -19.02 -1.08 12.95
N ALA A 468 -18.43 0.11 13.09
CA ALA A 468 -17.91 0.59 14.36
C ALA A 468 -17.97 2.13 14.45
N HIS A 469 -16.94 2.74 15.05
CA HIS A 469 -16.92 4.14 15.46
C HIS A 469 -15.83 4.95 14.73
N ASP A 470 -15.92 6.27 14.88
CA ASP A 470 -14.84 7.22 14.57
C ASP A 470 -13.56 6.84 15.30
N SER A 471 -13.66 6.56 16.60
CA SER A 471 -12.53 6.14 17.45
C SER A 471 -11.90 4.83 16.97
N THR A 472 -12.67 3.91 16.39
CA THR A 472 -12.12 2.69 15.77
C THR A 472 -11.25 3.04 14.55
N ILE A 473 -11.75 3.90 13.66
CA ILE A 473 -11.00 4.34 12.46
C ILE A 473 -9.74 5.13 12.87
N ALA A 474 -9.89 6.10 13.77
CA ALA A 474 -8.77 6.92 14.24
C ALA A 474 -7.68 6.05 14.91
N SER A 475 -8.09 5.07 15.72
CA SER A 475 -7.14 4.13 16.33
C SER A 475 -6.45 3.22 15.31
N LEU A 476 -7.14 2.80 14.22
CA LEU A 476 -6.51 2.06 13.14
C LEU A 476 -5.49 2.94 12.39
N PHE A 477 -5.83 4.19 12.12
CA PHE A 477 -4.94 5.17 11.49
C PHE A 477 -3.69 5.48 12.31
N SER A 478 -3.79 5.55 13.63
CA SER A 478 -2.59 5.70 14.47
C SER A 478 -1.65 4.50 14.35
N THR A 479 -2.18 3.27 14.19
CA THR A 479 -1.32 2.11 13.88
C THR A 479 -0.65 2.23 12.51
N PHE A 480 -1.25 2.89 11.52
CA PHE A 480 -0.62 3.17 10.23
C PHE A 480 0.50 4.22 10.31
N GLY A 481 0.64 4.90 11.44
CA GLY A 481 1.68 5.88 11.70
C GLY A 481 1.33 7.28 11.17
N PHE A 482 0.05 7.54 10.90
CA PHE A 482 -0.41 8.87 10.50
C PHE A 482 -0.28 9.86 11.65
N GLN A 483 0.01 11.12 11.30
CA GLN A 483 0.18 12.22 12.26
C GLN A 483 -1.13 13.00 12.50
N LYS A 484 -2.22 12.53 11.91
CA LYS A 484 -3.56 13.11 11.92
C LYS A 484 -4.57 12.02 12.27
N THR A 485 -5.65 12.38 12.96
CA THR A 485 -6.66 11.40 13.44
C THR A 485 -7.62 10.93 12.35
N ASN A 486 -7.80 11.73 11.29
CA ASN A 486 -8.66 11.43 10.16
C ASN A 486 -7.86 11.41 8.85
N TYR A 487 -6.76 10.65 8.85
CA TYR A 487 -5.80 10.46 7.75
C TYR A 487 -5.03 11.74 7.33
N ASP A 488 -5.71 12.74 6.76
CA ASP A 488 -5.11 13.98 6.25
C ASP A 488 -5.49 15.23 7.07
N VAL A 489 -6.51 15.14 7.91
CA VAL A 489 -6.98 16.22 8.79
C VAL A 489 -7.13 15.76 10.24
N ASP A 490 -7.06 16.70 11.18
CA ASP A 490 -7.38 16.43 12.59
C ASP A 490 -8.91 16.47 12.82
N GLY A 491 -9.36 15.79 13.86
CA GLY A 491 -10.77 15.64 14.24
C GLY A 491 -11.35 14.26 13.93
N TYR A 492 -12.66 14.13 14.13
CA TYR A 492 -13.38 12.86 13.95
C TYR A 492 -13.49 12.46 12.48
N PRO A 493 -13.22 11.19 12.12
CA PRO A 493 -13.65 10.63 10.83
C PRO A 493 -15.13 10.91 10.58
N HIS A 494 -15.50 11.38 9.39
CA HIS A 494 -16.88 11.73 9.07
C HIS A 494 -17.85 10.56 9.25
N TYR A 495 -19.14 10.84 9.49
CA TYR A 495 -20.18 9.79 9.46
C TYR A 495 -20.07 8.97 8.19
N THR A 496 -20.18 7.65 8.29
CA THR A 496 -20.00 6.70 7.17
C THR A 496 -18.60 6.63 6.55
N ALA A 497 -17.59 7.35 7.03
CA ALA A 497 -16.22 7.18 6.57
C ALA A 497 -15.81 5.70 6.63
N CYS A 498 -15.11 5.21 5.59
CA CYS A 498 -14.86 3.79 5.38
C CYS A 498 -13.42 3.53 4.95
N VAL A 499 -12.75 2.60 5.64
CA VAL A 499 -11.40 2.12 5.30
C VAL A 499 -11.51 0.69 4.78
N THR A 500 -10.93 0.40 3.63
CA THR A 500 -10.87 -0.95 3.07
C THR A 500 -9.43 -1.43 2.98
N VAL A 501 -9.15 -2.62 3.52
CA VAL A 501 -7.86 -3.30 3.42
C VAL A 501 -8.04 -4.49 2.48
N GLU A 502 -7.39 -4.42 1.33
CA GLU A 502 -7.48 -5.37 0.22
C GLU A 502 -6.19 -6.20 0.13
N LEU A 503 -6.31 -7.53 0.17
CA LEU A 503 -5.20 -8.44 -0.09
C LEU A 503 -5.22 -8.84 -1.56
N TRP A 504 -4.20 -8.46 -2.31
CA TRP A 504 -4.04 -8.78 -3.73
C TRP A 504 -2.95 -9.82 -3.95
N ARG A 505 -3.13 -10.68 -4.96
CA ARG A 505 -2.13 -11.62 -5.45
C ARG A 505 -1.81 -11.34 -6.90
N ASP A 506 -0.53 -11.27 -7.23
CA ASP A 506 -0.06 -11.34 -8.61
C ASP A 506 -0.14 -12.79 -9.10
N LYS A 507 -0.89 -13.07 -10.17
CA LYS A 507 -1.11 -14.43 -10.68
C LYS A 507 0.14 -15.04 -11.32
N ASN A 508 1.05 -14.22 -11.82
CA ASN A 508 2.24 -14.69 -12.53
C ASN A 508 3.33 -15.13 -11.55
N ILE A 509 3.55 -14.35 -10.49
CA ILE A 509 4.63 -14.62 -9.52
C ILE A 509 4.12 -15.11 -8.15
N GLY A 510 2.81 -15.09 -7.91
CA GLY A 510 2.20 -15.52 -6.64
C GLY A 510 2.48 -14.59 -5.45
N GLN A 511 3.00 -13.39 -5.70
CA GLN A 511 3.36 -12.42 -4.66
C GLN A 511 2.12 -11.68 -4.17
N TYR A 512 2.03 -11.50 -2.85
CA TYR A 512 0.93 -10.78 -2.21
C TYR A 512 1.29 -9.32 -1.91
N SER A 513 0.35 -8.42 -2.18
CA SER A 513 0.38 -7.00 -1.78
C SER A 513 -0.87 -6.60 -1.03
N VAL A 514 -0.76 -5.57 -0.21
CA VAL A 514 -1.88 -4.98 0.53
C VAL A 514 -2.15 -3.59 -0.04
N ASN A 515 -3.41 -3.32 -0.38
CA ASN A 515 -3.87 -1.98 -0.70
C ASN A 515 -4.80 -1.52 0.41
N VAL A 516 -4.64 -0.29 0.87
CA VAL A 516 -5.51 0.35 1.85
C VAL A 516 -6.15 1.57 1.20
N LEU A 517 -7.48 1.56 1.13
CA LEU A 517 -8.25 2.64 0.56
C LEU A 517 -9.09 3.31 1.64
N TYR A 518 -9.26 4.62 1.51
CA TYR A 518 -10.09 5.42 2.38
C TYR A 518 -11.17 6.14 1.59
N TRP A 519 -12.41 6.05 2.04
CA TRP A 519 -13.52 6.80 1.51
C TRP A 519 -14.05 7.78 2.55
N LYS A 520 -14.20 9.02 2.10
CA LYS A 520 -14.91 10.08 2.82
C LYS A 520 -16.26 10.31 2.17
N PRO A 521 -17.30 10.63 2.94
CA PRO A 521 -18.58 11.08 2.39
C PRO A 521 -18.39 12.20 1.38
N ASN A 522 -19.23 12.20 0.34
CA ASN A 522 -19.21 13.14 -0.79
C ASN A 522 -18.03 12.99 -1.78
N GLU A 523 -17.02 12.17 -1.49
CA GLU A 523 -16.00 11.82 -2.48
C GLU A 523 -16.56 10.85 -3.54
N GLU A 524 -16.21 11.08 -4.80
CA GLU A 524 -16.66 10.22 -5.91
C GLU A 524 -16.04 8.83 -5.82
N SER A 525 -14.75 8.75 -5.51
CA SER A 525 -13.94 7.53 -5.52
C SER A 525 -13.23 7.28 -4.19
N PHE A 526 -12.68 6.08 -4.04
CA PHE A 526 -11.84 5.74 -2.90
C PHE A 526 -10.43 6.32 -3.09
N ILE A 527 -9.89 6.91 -2.04
CA ILE A 527 -8.52 7.44 -1.99
C ILE A 527 -7.58 6.29 -1.64
N ASP A 528 -6.55 6.03 -2.45
CA ASP A 528 -5.51 5.06 -2.11
C ASP A 528 -4.52 5.68 -1.12
N ILE A 529 -4.61 5.25 0.14
CA ILE A 529 -3.77 5.75 1.25
C ILE A 529 -2.59 4.82 1.55
N THR A 530 -2.37 3.79 0.72
CA THR A 530 -1.37 2.73 0.96
C THR A 530 0.05 3.28 1.12
N LYS A 531 0.42 4.28 0.31
CA LYS A 531 1.78 4.83 0.28
C LYS A 531 2.08 5.73 1.46
N ASP A 532 1.06 6.25 2.12
CA ASP A 532 1.23 7.13 3.27
C ASP A 532 1.42 6.33 4.56
N ILE A 533 1.12 5.03 4.53
CA ILE A 533 1.34 4.13 5.67
C ILE A 533 2.83 4.01 5.89
N LYS A 534 3.28 4.33 7.11
CA LYS A 534 4.68 4.23 7.53
C LYS A 534 5.20 2.80 7.27
N GLY A 535 6.23 2.68 6.44
CA GLY A 535 6.82 1.41 6.00
C GLY A 535 6.29 0.86 4.67
N CYS A 536 5.41 1.58 3.97
CA CYS A 536 4.81 1.21 2.67
C CYS A 536 4.96 2.27 1.56
N GLU A 537 5.88 3.23 1.73
CA GLU A 537 6.07 4.42 0.88
C GLU A 537 6.37 4.09 -0.59
N TYR A 538 7.01 2.95 -0.85
CA TYR A 538 7.39 2.48 -2.19
C TYR A 538 6.58 1.28 -2.68
N GLY A 539 5.40 1.07 -2.09
CA GLY A 539 4.56 -0.10 -2.29
C GLY A 539 4.53 -0.98 -1.03
N CYS A 540 3.42 -1.69 -0.86
CA CYS A 540 3.11 -2.41 0.36
C CYS A 540 2.94 -3.90 0.05
N THR A 541 4.05 -4.64 -0.03
CA THR A 541 3.97 -6.10 -0.05
C THR A 541 3.38 -6.59 1.27
N LEU A 542 2.71 -7.75 1.27
CA LEU A 542 2.18 -8.30 2.51
C LEU A 542 3.27 -8.44 3.59
N LYS A 543 4.49 -8.84 3.20
CA LYS A 543 5.63 -8.94 4.12
C LYS A 543 5.98 -7.59 4.74
N GLN A 544 6.02 -6.52 3.96
CA GLN A 544 6.26 -5.17 4.50
C GLN A 544 5.15 -4.77 5.47
N PHE A 545 3.88 -4.96 5.07
CA PHE A 545 2.72 -4.62 5.90
C PHE A 545 2.71 -5.39 7.23
N VAL A 546 3.05 -6.68 7.23
CA VAL A 546 3.19 -7.48 8.45
C VAL A 546 4.35 -6.98 9.31
N ASN A 547 5.54 -6.82 8.74
CA ASN A 547 6.73 -6.40 9.47
C ASN A 547 6.54 -5.05 10.17
N ARG A 548 5.95 -4.06 9.48
CA ARG A 548 5.66 -2.75 10.10
C ARG A 548 4.56 -2.80 11.16
N SER A 549 3.75 -3.85 11.15
CA SER A 549 2.66 -4.05 12.11
C SER A 549 3.10 -4.80 13.38
N GLU A 550 4.26 -5.48 13.37
CA GLU A 550 4.78 -6.24 14.52
C GLU A 550 4.95 -5.37 15.78
N THR A 551 5.25 -4.08 15.63
CA THR A 551 5.32 -3.14 16.76
C THR A 551 4.03 -3.07 17.57
N TYR A 552 2.87 -3.35 16.95
CA TYR A 552 1.54 -3.29 17.56
C TYR A 552 1.00 -4.67 17.97
N ARG A 553 1.79 -5.73 17.83
CA ARG A 553 1.37 -7.10 18.16
C ARG A 553 1.43 -7.32 19.67
N ILE A 554 0.28 -7.56 20.28
CA ILE A 554 0.16 -7.84 21.71
C ILE A 554 -0.83 -8.98 21.97
N ASP A 555 -0.68 -9.65 23.11
CA ASP A 555 -1.81 -10.36 23.72
C ASP A 555 -2.68 -9.31 24.45
N PRO A 556 -3.92 -9.03 24.00
CA PRO A 556 -4.69 -7.92 24.55
C PRO A 556 -5.09 -8.08 26.01
N GLU A 557 -5.20 -9.32 26.51
CA GLU A 557 -5.59 -9.58 27.89
C GLU A 557 -4.41 -9.45 28.83
N GLU A 558 -3.29 -10.09 28.50
CA GLU A 558 -2.05 -10.03 29.28
C GLU A 558 -1.49 -8.60 29.29
N TYR A 559 -1.39 -7.99 28.10
CA TYR A 559 -0.76 -6.68 27.96
C TYR A 559 -1.57 -5.58 28.65
N CYS A 560 -2.90 -5.64 28.62
CA CYS A 560 -3.74 -4.67 29.34
C CYS A 560 -3.72 -4.84 30.87
N ARG A 561 -3.45 -6.04 31.39
CA ARG A 561 -3.35 -6.31 32.83
C ARG A 561 -1.97 -6.01 33.40
N ARG A 562 -0.93 -5.95 32.56
CA ARG A 562 0.44 -5.63 32.97
C ARG A 562 0.55 -4.13 33.29
N PRO A 563 0.93 -3.75 34.53
CA PRO A 563 1.17 -2.34 34.88
C PRO A 563 2.22 -1.69 33.97
N LEU A 564 2.06 -0.40 33.70
CA LEU A 564 3.00 0.43 32.96
C LEU A 564 4.34 0.51 33.70
N PHE A 565 4.28 0.71 35.01
CA PHE A 565 5.43 0.71 35.92
C PHE A 565 5.29 -0.44 36.93
N PRO A 566 6.22 -1.40 36.98
CA PRO A 566 6.24 -2.42 38.02
C PRO A 566 6.33 -1.75 39.40
N LYS A 567 5.47 -2.13 40.35
CA LYS A 567 5.62 -1.67 41.73
C LYS A 567 6.99 -2.15 42.25
N PRO A 568 7.77 -1.30 42.93
CA PRO A 568 9.01 -1.75 43.56
C PRO A 568 8.68 -2.87 44.53
N THR A 569 9.27 -4.04 44.30
CA THR A 569 9.15 -5.18 45.20
C THR A 569 9.72 -4.75 46.54
N THR A 570 8.87 -4.65 47.57
CA THR A 570 9.34 -4.57 48.95
C THR A 570 10.13 -5.85 49.22
N VAL A 571 11.45 -5.78 49.07
CA VAL A 571 12.36 -6.81 49.56
C VAL A 571 12.19 -6.77 51.09
N MET A 572 11.40 -7.70 51.62
CA MET A 572 11.44 -7.96 53.06
C MET A 572 12.88 -8.34 53.42
N PRO A 573 13.49 -7.74 54.46
CA PRO A 573 14.81 -8.14 54.89
C PRO A 573 14.81 -9.64 55.24
N PRO A 574 15.85 -10.40 54.88
CA PRO A 574 15.92 -11.80 55.24
C PRO A 574 15.95 -11.91 56.77
N THR A 575 14.97 -12.62 57.32
CA THR A 575 14.99 -13.11 58.70
C THR A 575 16.27 -13.91 58.93
N THR A 576 17.11 -13.40 59.82
CA THR A 576 18.30 -14.07 60.34
C THR A 576 17.90 -15.39 60.99
N SER A 577 18.13 -16.50 60.29
CA SER A 577 18.20 -17.82 60.89
C SER A 577 19.67 -18.22 61.03
N THR A 578 20.07 -18.33 62.27
CA THR A 578 21.35 -18.87 62.73
C THR A 578 21.47 -20.34 62.33
N VAL A 579 22.49 -20.68 61.53
CA VAL A 579 22.94 -22.07 61.37
C VAL A 579 24.47 -22.12 61.47
N GLN A 580 24.93 -23.01 62.34
CA GLN A 580 26.31 -23.31 62.70
C GLN A 580 27.10 -24.00 61.58
N PRO A 581 28.45 -24.02 61.68
CA PRO A 581 29.34 -24.43 60.60
C PRO A 581 29.59 -25.94 60.61
N ASN A 582 29.81 -26.55 59.44
CA ASN A 582 30.73 -27.69 59.33
C ASN A 582 31.19 -28.01 57.89
N THR A 583 32.52 -28.09 57.78
CA THR A 583 33.37 -29.04 57.01
C THR A 583 33.32 -29.15 55.47
N THR A 584 34.40 -28.64 54.87
CA THR A 584 35.39 -29.30 53.97
C THR A 584 34.93 -30.36 52.95
N THR A 585 35.17 -30.12 51.66
CA THR A 585 36.14 -30.86 50.82
C THR A 585 36.36 -30.23 49.43
N THR A 586 37.58 -30.41 48.94
CA THR A 586 38.28 -29.92 47.74
C THR A 586 38.06 -30.74 46.48
N SER A 587 38.10 -30.11 45.29
CA SER A 587 38.78 -30.56 44.03
C SER A 587 38.40 -29.61 42.86
N SER A 588 39.25 -28.69 42.39
CA SER A 588 40.34 -28.81 41.39
C SER A 588 39.90 -28.83 39.90
N ALA A 589 40.27 -27.77 39.14
CA ALA A 589 40.81 -27.77 37.75
C ALA A 589 40.80 -26.31 37.20
N THR A 590 41.92 -25.56 37.12
CA THR A 590 42.94 -25.45 36.02
C THR A 590 42.33 -25.21 34.63
N THR A 591 42.28 -23.97 34.11
CA THR A 591 43.30 -23.12 33.41
C THR A 591 43.35 -23.28 31.88
N ASP A 592 43.56 -22.13 31.23
CA ASP A 592 44.09 -21.87 29.88
C ASP A 592 43.11 -22.00 28.69
N ASN A 593 43.13 -21.16 27.63
CA ASN A 593 44.15 -20.22 27.17
C ASN A 593 43.54 -19.18 26.21
N ALA A 594 44.19 -18.01 26.13
CA ALA A 594 43.89 -16.91 25.22
C ALA A 594 44.84 -16.87 24.00
N THR A 595 44.73 -15.79 23.21
CA THR A 595 45.69 -15.15 22.27
C THR A 595 45.59 -15.43 20.75
N THR A 596 45.08 -14.40 20.01
CA THR A 596 45.70 -13.59 18.89
C THR A 596 46.26 -14.29 17.64
N THR A 597 46.23 -13.81 16.36
CA THR A 597 46.24 -12.49 15.63
C THR A 597 46.33 -12.85 14.09
N PRO A 598 46.65 -12.00 13.07
CA PRO A 598 46.35 -10.59 12.71
C PRO A 598 45.98 -10.38 11.20
N ALA A 599 45.87 -9.10 10.77
CA ALA A 599 45.62 -8.57 9.43
C ALA A 599 46.85 -8.53 8.49
N ILE A 600 46.61 -8.49 7.16
CA ILE A 600 47.60 -8.21 6.10
C ILE A 600 47.00 -7.25 5.05
N GLY A 601 47.77 -6.21 4.68
CA GLY A 601 47.46 -5.20 3.67
C GLY A 601 47.87 -5.57 2.24
N GLY A 602 47.26 -4.91 1.26
CA GLY A 602 47.48 -5.11 -0.18
C GLY A 602 48.08 -3.86 -0.86
N ALA A 603 49.07 -4.09 -1.72
CA ALA A 603 49.84 -3.10 -2.47
C ALA A 603 49.12 -2.59 -3.73
N ALA A 604 49.45 -1.35 -4.12
CA ALA A 604 48.93 -0.66 -5.29
C ALA A 604 49.63 -1.07 -6.60
N VAL A 605 48.84 -1.36 -7.65
CA VAL A 605 49.31 -1.59 -9.03
C VAL A 605 48.84 -0.43 -9.92
N ARG A 606 49.78 0.10 -10.70
CA ARG A 606 49.70 1.29 -11.57
C ARG A 606 48.86 0.99 -12.83
N SER A 607 47.76 1.70 -13.05
CA SER A 607 46.89 1.51 -14.22
C SER A 607 47.47 2.17 -15.47
N THR A 608 47.63 1.40 -16.55
CA THR A 608 47.77 1.90 -17.91
C THR A 608 46.43 2.46 -18.41
N ASN A 609 46.49 3.58 -19.12
CA ASN A 609 45.32 4.40 -19.47
C ASN A 609 44.48 3.76 -20.60
N PRO A 610 43.25 3.27 -20.35
CA PRO A 610 42.43 2.56 -21.34
C PRO A 610 41.79 3.48 -22.39
N THR A 611 41.93 4.80 -22.25
CA THR A 611 41.34 5.79 -23.17
C THR A 611 42.03 5.83 -24.54
N ALA A 612 43.34 5.55 -24.61
CA ALA A 612 44.09 5.57 -25.87
C ALA A 612 43.74 4.39 -26.79
N ILE A 613 43.49 3.21 -26.22
CA ILE A 613 43.12 2.00 -26.97
C ILE A 613 41.69 2.10 -27.51
N LEU A 614 40.78 2.73 -26.75
CA LEU A 614 39.39 2.93 -27.14
C LEU A 614 39.26 3.98 -28.28
N MET A 615 40.04 5.06 -28.23
CA MET A 615 40.14 6.04 -29.34
C MET A 615 40.66 5.40 -30.63
N LEU A 616 41.66 4.51 -30.53
CA LEU A 616 42.19 3.77 -31.68
C LEU A 616 41.15 2.82 -32.30
N LEU A 617 40.34 2.14 -31.48
CA LEU A 617 39.26 1.25 -31.95
C LEU A 617 38.07 2.03 -32.56
N LEU A 618 37.70 3.19 -32.00
CA LEU A 618 36.67 4.08 -32.55
C LEU A 618 37.11 4.71 -33.88
N LEU A 619 38.37 5.15 -33.98
CA LEU A 619 38.92 5.66 -35.24
C LEU A 619 39.07 4.55 -36.29
N PHE A 620 39.41 3.33 -35.89
CA PHE A 620 39.50 2.19 -36.80
C PHE A 620 38.12 1.76 -37.32
N THR A 621 37.10 1.72 -36.45
CA THR A 621 35.72 1.39 -36.84
C THR A 621 35.09 2.50 -37.69
N LEU A 622 35.34 3.78 -37.40
CA LEU A 622 34.90 4.90 -38.24
C LEU A 622 35.64 4.93 -39.59
N ALA A 623 36.93 4.57 -39.64
CA ALA A 623 37.68 4.45 -40.89
C ALA A 623 37.20 3.26 -41.76
N VAL A 624 36.86 2.12 -41.14
CA VAL A 624 36.26 0.97 -41.82
C VAL A 624 34.86 1.33 -42.32
N PHE A 625 34.05 2.03 -41.52
CA PHE A 625 32.72 2.53 -41.89
C PHE A 625 32.77 3.52 -43.06
N TRP A 626 33.71 4.49 -43.04
CA TRP A 626 33.91 5.44 -44.13
C TRP A 626 34.41 4.78 -45.42
N LYS A 627 35.23 3.73 -45.30
CA LYS A 627 35.73 2.94 -46.43
C LYS A 627 34.65 2.00 -47.01
N MET A 628 33.66 1.59 -46.20
CA MET A 628 32.50 0.81 -46.64
C MET A 628 31.40 1.68 -47.27
N LEU A 629 31.22 2.93 -46.85
CA LEU A 629 30.28 3.89 -47.47
C LEU A 629 30.74 4.44 -48.83
N ARG A 630 32.06 4.48 -49.09
CA ARG A 630 32.64 4.95 -50.36
C ARG A 630 32.72 3.90 -51.48
N ARG A 631 32.43 2.63 -51.19
CA ARG A 631 32.27 1.55 -52.20
C ARG A 631 30.79 1.22 -52.37
#